data_AF-A0A098EDW3-F1
#
_entry.id   AF-A0A098EDW3-F1
#
_cell.length_a   1.000
_cell.length_b   1.000
_cell.length_c   1.000
_cell.angle_alpha   90.00
_cell.angle_beta   90.00
_cell.angle_gamma   90.00
#
_symmetry.space_group_name_H-M   'P 1'
#
loop_
_entity.id
_entity.type
_entity.pdbx_description
1 polymer ?
#
loop_
_entity_poly.entity_id
_entity_poly.type
_entity_poly.pdbx_seq_one_letter_code
_entity_poly.pdbx_strand_id
1 'polypeptide(L)'
;MLIIYSDKFLEHNKSTHPENKNRLLAIKGLLDKYNYTSIEPVDVEDIEEKIKKVHWEKYVELIKNYKSDVMLDPDTYVVKETYDVACKAVAASINAADYAADKKNSFALVRPPGHHACKDTGMGFCIFNNISIAANYLLSTDKVKKILLLDIDCHHGNGTQEIFYARKDVYYISLHQYPAYPGTGNADETGVGEGKNYTLNIPLHPHTTDDEYIEKLKIFRKVAIEYNPDVILVSAGYDTYIDDPLTSMNITIDGFGKISKYIKETAKMTDVGIAFILEGGYNLKGLSEGVLKTIKT
;
A
#
# COMPACT_ATOMS: atom_id res chain seq x y z
N MET A 1 -5.49 16.94 -2.81
CA MET A 1 -4.57 15.81 -2.59
C MET A 1 -3.54 15.84 -3.70
N LEU A 2 -2.25 15.69 -3.38
CA LEU A 2 -1.19 15.59 -4.38
C LEU A 2 -1.19 14.19 -5.02
N ILE A 3 -1.10 14.09 -6.34
CA ILE A 3 -0.99 12.80 -7.04
C ILE A 3 0.42 12.67 -7.59
N ILE A 4 1.08 11.56 -7.28
CA ILE A 4 2.45 11.25 -7.72
C ILE A 4 2.41 10.04 -8.64
N TYR A 5 2.95 10.19 -9.85
CA TYR A 5 2.93 9.17 -10.88
C TYR A 5 4.13 9.34 -11.83
N SER A 6 4.63 8.22 -12.38
CA SER A 6 5.64 8.23 -13.43
C SER A 6 5.29 7.23 -14.54
N ASP A 7 5.48 7.59 -15.81
CA ASP A 7 5.26 6.64 -16.91
C ASP A 7 6.26 5.46 -16.89
N LYS A 8 7.37 5.59 -16.17
CA LYS A 8 8.30 4.47 -15.91
C LYS A 8 7.62 3.27 -15.24
N PHE A 9 6.57 3.48 -14.45
CA PHE A 9 5.83 2.38 -13.80
C PHE A 9 5.18 1.40 -14.79
N LEU A 10 5.05 1.80 -16.06
CA LEU A 10 4.52 0.99 -17.14
C LEU A 10 5.57 0.00 -17.72
N GLU A 11 6.85 0.16 -17.38
CA GLU A 11 7.96 -0.63 -17.94
C GLU A 11 8.11 -2.00 -17.26
N HIS A 12 7.81 -2.13 -15.97
CA HIS A 12 7.71 -3.43 -15.30
C HIS A 12 6.47 -4.17 -15.81
N ASN A 13 6.47 -4.89 -16.93
CA ASN A 13 5.20 -5.33 -17.51
C ASN A 13 5.22 -6.72 -18.15
N LYS A 14 4.25 -7.54 -17.73
CA LYS A 14 3.84 -8.78 -18.37
C LYS A 14 2.35 -8.72 -18.68
N SER A 15 1.98 -8.51 -19.94
CA SER A 15 0.59 -8.14 -20.34
C SER A 15 -0.47 -9.20 -20.02
N THR A 16 -0.09 -10.47 -19.88
CA THR A 16 -0.99 -11.58 -19.54
C THR A 16 -1.20 -11.75 -18.04
N HIS A 17 -0.41 -11.08 -17.22
CA HIS A 17 -0.45 -11.19 -15.76
C HIS A 17 -1.52 -10.25 -15.17
N PRO A 18 -2.27 -10.59 -14.11
CA PRO A 18 -3.24 -9.68 -13.49
C PRO A 18 -2.62 -8.34 -13.06
N GLU A 19 -1.45 -8.40 -12.44
CA GLU A 19 -0.61 -7.24 -12.13
C GLU A 19 0.16 -6.80 -13.40
N ASN A 20 -0.45 -5.95 -14.22
CA ASN A 20 0.15 -5.41 -15.45
C ASN A 20 -0.11 -3.90 -15.63
N LYS A 21 0.59 -3.28 -16.59
CA LYS A 21 0.54 -1.82 -16.82
C LYS A 21 -0.84 -1.25 -17.13
N ASN A 22 -1.78 -2.07 -17.63
CA ASN A 22 -3.13 -1.61 -17.96
C ASN A 22 -3.90 -1.13 -16.72
N ARG A 23 -3.52 -1.60 -15.51
CA ARG A 23 -4.03 -1.11 -14.23
C ARG A 23 -3.81 0.40 -14.09
N LEU A 24 -2.56 0.86 -14.29
CA LEU A 24 -2.20 2.27 -14.24
C LEU A 24 -2.78 3.07 -15.41
N LEU A 25 -2.81 2.49 -16.61
CA LEU A 25 -3.41 3.15 -17.78
C LEU A 25 -4.92 3.39 -17.58
N ALA A 26 -5.64 2.47 -16.96
CA ALA A 26 -7.05 2.63 -16.63
C ALA A 26 -7.28 3.78 -15.64
N ILE A 27 -6.46 3.84 -14.58
CA ILE A 27 -6.50 4.94 -13.61
C ILE A 27 -6.23 6.27 -14.31
N LYS A 28 -5.12 6.39 -15.06
CA LYS A 28 -4.75 7.62 -15.76
C LYS A 28 -5.81 8.07 -16.74
N GLY A 29 -6.28 7.17 -17.59
CA GLY A 29 -7.32 7.49 -18.58
C GLY A 29 -8.62 7.99 -17.93
N LEU A 30 -8.94 7.58 -16.70
CA LEU A 30 -10.06 8.13 -15.95
C LEU A 30 -9.73 9.46 -15.29
N LEU A 31 -8.56 9.61 -14.67
CA LEU A 31 -8.12 10.86 -14.04
C LEU A 31 -8.01 12.01 -15.05
N ASP A 32 -7.49 11.74 -16.25
CA ASP A 32 -7.37 12.70 -17.35
C ASP A 32 -8.75 13.24 -17.77
N LYS A 33 -9.78 12.38 -17.83
CA LYS A 33 -11.17 12.81 -18.13
C LYS A 33 -11.73 13.79 -17.09
N TYR A 34 -11.23 13.75 -15.87
CA TYR A 34 -11.61 14.67 -14.79
C TYR A 34 -10.60 15.79 -14.57
N ASN A 35 -9.63 15.97 -15.47
CA ASN A 35 -8.58 17.00 -15.42
C ASN A 35 -7.73 16.98 -14.15
N TYR A 36 -7.52 15.79 -13.55
CA TYR A 36 -6.54 15.66 -12.47
C TYR A 36 -5.14 15.66 -13.04
N THR A 37 -4.23 16.39 -12.37
CA THR A 37 -2.81 16.39 -12.72
C THR A 37 -2.03 15.57 -11.71
N SER A 38 -0.91 14.99 -12.16
CA SER A 38 0.06 14.32 -11.32
C SER A 38 1.42 14.98 -11.48
N ILE A 39 2.31 14.76 -10.51
CA ILE A 39 3.70 15.14 -10.59
C ILE A 39 4.58 13.90 -10.73
N GLU A 40 5.70 14.05 -11.43
CA GLU A 40 6.77 13.05 -11.40
C GLU A 40 7.37 12.96 -10.00
N PRO A 41 7.67 11.75 -9.49
CA PRO A 41 8.37 11.61 -8.24
C PRO A 41 9.79 12.17 -8.34
N VAL A 42 10.15 12.97 -7.34
CA VAL A 42 11.51 13.47 -7.14
C VAL A 42 12.39 12.29 -6.74
N ASP A 43 13.54 12.18 -7.41
CA ASP A 43 14.50 11.13 -7.09
C ASP A 43 15.00 11.29 -5.65
N VAL A 44 15.16 10.16 -4.99
CA VAL A 44 15.58 10.10 -3.60
C VAL A 44 17.03 9.65 -3.58
N GLU A 45 17.92 10.47 -3.04
CA GLU A 45 19.33 10.11 -2.86
C GLU A 45 19.47 8.84 -2.02
N ASP A 46 20.45 8.02 -2.41
CA ASP A 46 20.76 6.72 -1.78
C ASP A 46 19.55 5.80 -1.63
N ILE A 47 18.67 5.76 -2.64
CA ILE A 47 17.44 4.95 -2.62
C ILE A 47 17.70 3.48 -2.29
N GLU A 48 18.80 2.91 -2.80
CA GLU A 48 19.19 1.53 -2.53
C GLU A 48 19.51 1.32 -1.04
N GLU A 49 20.21 2.26 -0.40
CA GLU A 49 20.51 2.18 1.03
C GLU A 49 19.25 2.31 1.88
N LYS A 50 18.27 3.12 1.45
CA LYS A 50 16.96 3.21 2.09
C LYS A 50 16.16 1.90 1.98
N ILE A 51 16.21 1.25 0.81
CA ILE A 51 15.62 -0.08 0.61
C ILE A 51 16.30 -1.09 1.55
N LYS A 52 17.63 -1.07 1.66
CA LYS A 52 18.42 -1.95 2.54
C LYS A 52 18.19 -1.72 4.05
N LYS A 53 17.53 -0.63 4.47
CA LYS A 53 17.08 -0.46 5.87
C LYS A 53 15.86 -1.32 6.21
N VAL A 54 15.14 -1.81 5.21
CA VAL A 54 13.96 -2.68 5.38
C VAL A 54 14.26 -4.09 4.89
N HIS A 55 14.84 -4.19 3.70
CA HIS A 55 15.17 -5.47 3.09
C HIS A 55 16.63 -5.85 3.35
N TRP A 56 16.90 -7.15 3.42
CA TRP A 56 18.27 -7.65 3.52
C TRP A 56 19.06 -7.33 2.26
N GLU A 57 20.31 -6.93 2.45
CA GLU A 57 21.22 -6.55 1.36
C GLU A 57 21.29 -7.62 0.26
N LYS A 58 21.41 -8.89 0.65
CA LYS A 58 21.43 -10.02 -0.29
C LYS A 58 20.18 -10.08 -1.19
N TYR A 59 19.00 -9.75 -0.65
CA TYR A 59 17.76 -9.73 -1.44
C TYR A 59 17.76 -8.54 -2.41
N VAL A 60 18.17 -7.35 -1.96
CA VAL A 60 18.26 -6.16 -2.82
C VAL A 60 19.24 -6.39 -3.97
N GLU A 61 20.40 -6.98 -3.69
CA GLU A 61 21.39 -7.36 -4.71
C GLU A 61 20.86 -8.41 -5.69
N LEU A 62 20.09 -9.39 -5.19
CA LEU A 62 19.45 -10.40 -6.04
C LEU A 62 18.52 -9.74 -7.07
N ILE A 63 17.60 -8.87 -6.62
CA ILE A 63 16.67 -8.18 -7.52
C ILE A 63 17.41 -7.28 -8.50
N LYS A 64 18.43 -6.54 -8.05
CA LYS A 64 19.27 -5.68 -8.89
C LYS A 64 20.00 -6.45 -10.00
N ASN A 65 20.39 -7.70 -9.71
CA ASN A 65 21.15 -8.55 -10.62
C ASN A 65 20.31 -9.35 -11.60
N TYR A 66 18.98 -9.43 -11.44
CA TYR A 66 18.13 -10.03 -12.45
C TYR A 66 18.11 -9.19 -13.73
N LYS A 67 18.69 -9.74 -14.80
CA LYS A 67 18.77 -9.12 -16.14
C LYS A 67 17.85 -9.77 -17.17
N SER A 68 17.10 -10.78 -16.76
CA SER A 68 16.17 -11.55 -17.58
C SER A 68 14.89 -11.82 -16.80
N ASP A 69 13.85 -12.23 -17.51
CA ASP A 69 12.58 -12.58 -16.90
C ASP A 69 12.74 -13.76 -15.93
N VAL A 70 12.35 -13.56 -14.69
CA VAL A 70 12.31 -14.59 -13.65
C VAL A 70 11.01 -14.52 -12.86
N MET A 71 10.69 -15.59 -12.16
CA MET A 71 9.58 -15.65 -11.20
C MET A 71 10.18 -15.80 -9.81
N LEU A 72 9.90 -14.87 -8.88
CA LEU A 72 10.37 -14.94 -7.49
C LEU A 72 9.60 -15.99 -6.69
N ASP A 73 8.32 -16.12 -7.00
CA ASP A 73 7.39 -17.15 -6.53
C ASP A 73 6.44 -17.52 -7.69
N PRO A 74 5.39 -18.34 -7.51
CA PRO A 74 4.49 -18.72 -8.60
C PRO A 74 3.82 -17.57 -9.36
N ASP A 75 3.77 -16.36 -8.80
CA ASP A 75 2.93 -15.26 -9.30
C ASP A 75 3.65 -13.89 -9.39
N THR A 76 4.84 -13.76 -8.80
CA THR A 76 5.65 -12.53 -8.76
C THR A 76 6.72 -12.57 -9.82
N TYR A 77 6.46 -11.95 -10.96
CA TYR A 77 7.43 -11.85 -12.05
C TYR A 77 8.39 -10.69 -11.86
N VAL A 78 9.59 -10.82 -12.41
CA VAL A 78 10.61 -9.78 -12.53
C VAL A 78 11.04 -9.76 -13.98
N VAL A 79 10.91 -8.63 -14.64
CA VAL A 79 11.53 -8.31 -15.95
C VAL A 79 12.78 -7.47 -15.77
N LYS A 80 13.56 -7.29 -16.83
CA LYS A 80 14.82 -6.50 -16.84
C LYS A 80 14.69 -5.11 -16.20
N GLU A 81 13.59 -4.42 -16.43
CA GLU A 81 13.34 -3.05 -15.96
C GLU A 81 12.89 -2.98 -14.48
N THR A 82 12.57 -4.12 -13.87
CA THR A 82 11.88 -4.18 -12.56
C THR A 82 12.64 -3.48 -11.45
N TYR A 83 13.97 -3.64 -11.36
CA TYR A 83 14.75 -3.02 -10.28
C TYR A 83 14.64 -1.49 -10.32
N ASP A 84 14.88 -0.89 -11.48
CA ASP A 84 14.84 0.56 -11.64
C ASP A 84 13.42 1.11 -11.44
N VAL A 85 12.41 0.38 -11.92
CA VAL A 85 10.99 0.74 -11.73
C VAL A 85 10.59 0.62 -10.25
N ALA A 86 11.01 -0.43 -9.56
CA ALA A 86 10.75 -0.62 -8.13
C ALA A 86 11.44 0.46 -7.28
N CYS A 87 12.68 0.84 -7.61
CA CYS A 87 13.35 1.99 -6.97
C CYS A 87 12.55 3.30 -7.16
N LYS A 88 11.99 3.54 -8.35
CA LYS A 88 11.14 4.71 -8.62
C LYS A 88 9.81 4.64 -7.84
N ALA A 89 9.23 3.44 -7.68
CA ALA A 89 8.02 3.22 -6.87
C ALA A 89 8.27 3.52 -5.38
N VAL A 90 9.42 3.10 -4.85
CA VAL A 90 9.86 3.44 -3.49
C VAL A 90 10.07 4.95 -3.35
N ALA A 91 10.74 5.59 -4.31
CA ALA A 91 10.94 7.04 -4.29
C ALA A 91 9.62 7.83 -4.28
N ALA A 92 8.66 7.44 -5.11
CA ALA A 92 7.32 8.03 -5.13
C ALA A 92 6.57 7.83 -3.81
N SER A 93 6.70 6.66 -3.20
CA SER A 93 6.11 6.34 -1.90
C SER A 93 6.72 7.20 -0.77
N ILE A 94 8.03 7.39 -0.79
CA ILE A 94 8.74 8.32 0.10
C ILE A 94 8.26 9.75 -0.10
N ASN A 95 8.16 10.24 -1.34
CA ASN A 95 7.69 11.59 -1.62
C ASN A 95 6.26 11.82 -1.12
N ALA A 96 5.37 10.83 -1.32
CA ALA A 96 3.99 10.91 -0.85
C ALA A 96 3.93 10.94 0.68
N ALA A 97 4.69 10.05 1.35
CA ALA A 97 4.76 10.00 2.81
C ALA A 97 5.35 11.29 3.40
N ASP A 98 6.41 11.84 2.81
CA ASP A 98 7.03 13.09 3.24
C ASP A 98 6.08 14.29 3.11
N TYR A 99 5.33 14.35 2.00
CA TYR A 99 4.27 15.36 1.84
C TYR A 99 3.15 15.20 2.88
N ALA A 100 2.85 13.97 3.29
CA ALA A 100 1.84 13.69 4.30
C ALA A 100 2.29 14.02 5.73
N ALA A 101 3.58 13.90 6.03
CA ALA A 101 4.16 14.34 7.30
C ALA A 101 3.96 15.85 7.52
N ASP A 102 3.84 16.65 6.45
CA ASP A 102 3.50 18.08 6.52
C ASP A 102 1.98 18.34 6.64
N LYS A 103 1.21 17.37 7.16
CA LYS A 103 -0.26 17.41 7.36
C LYS A 103 -1.08 17.62 6.08
N LYS A 104 -0.60 17.11 4.95
CA LYS A 104 -1.29 17.18 3.67
C LYS A 104 -1.64 15.78 3.16
N ASN A 105 -2.55 15.71 2.20
CA ASN A 105 -2.94 14.42 1.62
C ASN A 105 -2.24 14.19 0.28
N SER A 106 -1.69 13.00 0.08
CA SER A 106 -1.03 12.55 -1.15
C SER A 106 -1.52 11.16 -1.58
N PHE A 107 -1.32 10.83 -2.85
CA PHE A 107 -1.52 9.50 -3.41
C PHE A 107 -0.39 9.18 -4.39
N ALA A 108 0.43 8.18 -4.07
CA ALA A 108 1.40 7.61 -5.00
C ALA A 108 0.76 6.46 -5.80
N LEU A 109 0.60 6.66 -7.12
CA LEU A 109 0.08 5.66 -8.05
C LEU A 109 1.22 4.76 -8.55
N VAL A 110 1.80 4.01 -7.61
CA VAL A 110 3.02 3.23 -7.83
C VAL A 110 2.73 1.85 -8.40
N ARG A 111 3.73 1.29 -9.07
CA ARG A 111 3.77 -0.10 -9.51
C ARG A 111 5.23 -0.49 -9.76
N PRO A 112 5.71 -1.67 -9.30
CA PRO A 112 4.99 -2.76 -8.63
C PRO A 112 4.49 -2.42 -7.19
N PRO A 113 3.51 -3.19 -6.65
CA PRO A 113 3.01 -3.05 -5.27
C PRO A 113 4.06 -3.51 -4.23
N GLY A 114 3.74 -3.44 -2.92
CA GLY A 114 4.71 -3.65 -1.85
C GLY A 114 4.27 -4.43 -0.61
N HIS A 115 3.01 -4.43 -0.19
CA HIS A 115 2.64 -4.86 1.17
C HIS A 115 2.96 -6.34 1.53
N HIS A 116 3.11 -7.22 0.55
CA HIS A 116 3.51 -8.62 0.75
C HIS A 116 5.02 -8.85 0.82
N ALA A 117 5.83 -7.92 0.30
CA ALA A 117 7.29 -8.09 0.27
C ALA A 117 7.85 -8.13 1.69
N CYS A 118 8.46 -9.25 2.03
CA CYS A 118 9.11 -9.54 3.31
C CYS A 118 10.56 -9.04 3.29
N LYS A 119 11.28 -9.14 4.42
CA LYS A 119 12.66 -8.60 4.50
C LYS A 119 13.61 -9.25 3.50
N ASP A 120 13.41 -10.51 3.18
CA ASP A 120 14.34 -11.32 2.38
C ASP A 120 13.74 -11.85 1.06
N THR A 121 12.46 -11.59 0.82
CA THR A 121 11.69 -12.22 -0.26
C THR A 121 10.61 -11.28 -0.80
N GLY A 122 10.52 -11.19 -2.12
CA GLY A 122 9.37 -10.61 -2.82
C GLY A 122 8.36 -11.69 -3.14
N MET A 123 7.07 -11.40 -2.93
CA MET A 123 5.96 -12.34 -3.08
C MET A 123 4.64 -11.60 -3.33
N GLY A 124 3.62 -12.28 -3.84
CA GLY A 124 2.29 -11.66 -4.07
C GLY A 124 2.38 -10.40 -4.93
N PHE A 125 3.13 -10.49 -6.03
CA PHE A 125 3.46 -9.40 -6.96
C PHE A 125 4.38 -8.29 -6.40
N CYS A 126 4.70 -8.33 -5.11
CA CYS A 126 5.44 -7.27 -4.44
C CYS A 126 6.96 -7.51 -4.53
N ILE A 127 7.71 -6.48 -4.96
CA ILE A 127 9.16 -6.55 -5.08
C ILE A 127 9.85 -5.96 -3.85
N PHE A 128 9.54 -4.71 -3.54
CA PHE A 128 9.99 -4.02 -2.32
C PHE A 128 8.78 -3.50 -1.57
N ASN A 129 8.84 -3.48 -0.25
CA ASN A 129 7.75 -3.02 0.58
C ASN A 129 7.71 -1.49 0.61
N ASN A 130 7.08 -0.92 -0.41
CA ASN A 130 6.98 0.52 -0.68
C ASN A 130 6.59 1.33 0.56
N ILE A 131 5.49 0.95 1.22
CA ILE A 131 4.97 1.65 2.40
C ILE A 131 5.88 1.50 3.61
N SER A 132 6.49 0.32 3.80
CA SER A 132 7.41 0.09 4.92
C SER A 132 8.70 0.87 4.76
N ILE A 133 9.25 0.97 3.54
CA ILE A 133 10.44 1.78 3.27
C ILE A 133 10.12 3.27 3.47
N ALA A 134 8.97 3.73 3.00
CA ALA A 134 8.52 5.10 3.22
C ALA A 134 8.36 5.42 4.72
N ALA A 135 7.73 4.51 5.49
CA ALA A 135 7.59 4.65 6.94
C ALA A 135 8.95 4.68 7.66
N ASN A 136 9.86 3.77 7.30
CA ASN A 136 11.18 3.70 7.92
C ASN A 136 12.03 4.94 7.58
N TYR A 137 11.90 5.47 6.35
CA TYR A 137 12.51 6.75 5.98
C TYR A 137 11.98 7.88 6.85
N LEU A 138 10.65 8.04 6.98
CA LEU A 138 10.08 9.11 7.79
C LEU A 138 10.53 9.04 9.26
N LEU A 139 10.56 7.85 9.85
CA LEU A 139 11.04 7.63 11.23
C LEU A 139 12.54 7.90 11.42
N SER A 140 13.32 7.89 10.33
CA SER A 140 14.73 8.31 10.36
C SER A 140 14.93 9.83 10.29
N THR A 141 13.85 10.58 10.01
CA THR A 141 13.85 12.05 10.03
C THR A 141 13.31 12.58 11.37
N ASP A 142 13.43 13.88 11.60
CA ASP A 142 12.84 14.53 12.77
C ASP A 142 11.35 14.89 12.60
N LYS A 143 10.72 14.56 11.44
CA LYS A 143 9.33 14.97 11.14
C LYS A 143 8.27 14.18 11.91
N VAL A 144 8.50 12.89 12.15
CA VAL A 144 7.52 11.99 12.77
C VAL A 144 8.18 11.00 13.72
N LYS A 145 7.43 10.52 14.70
CA LYS A 145 7.85 9.51 15.69
C LYS A 145 6.90 8.33 15.78
N LYS A 146 5.65 8.49 15.35
CA LYS A 146 4.61 7.46 15.37
C LYS A 146 3.84 7.46 14.05
N ILE A 147 3.76 6.31 13.41
CA ILE A 147 3.06 6.13 12.14
C ILE A 147 1.89 5.16 12.34
N LEU A 148 0.70 5.55 11.91
CA LEU A 148 -0.42 4.62 11.79
C LEU A 148 -0.50 4.14 10.35
N LEU A 149 -0.35 2.83 10.16
CA LEU A 149 -0.32 2.19 8.84
C LEU A 149 -1.59 1.36 8.69
N LEU A 150 -2.47 1.78 7.79
CA LEU A 150 -3.73 1.11 7.50
C LEU A 150 -3.64 0.40 6.14
N ASP A 151 -3.90 -0.88 6.12
CA ASP A 151 -3.97 -1.68 4.91
C ASP A 151 -5.43 -2.01 4.60
N ILE A 152 -5.90 -1.52 3.45
CA ILE A 152 -7.24 -1.76 2.91
C ILE A 152 -7.22 -2.63 1.64
N ASP A 153 -6.06 -3.15 1.26
CA ASP A 153 -5.97 -4.22 0.28
C ASP A 153 -6.67 -5.48 0.81
N CYS A 154 -7.33 -6.22 -0.08
CA CYS A 154 -8.11 -7.39 0.30
C CYS A 154 -7.25 -8.52 0.84
N HIS A 155 -5.96 -8.55 0.52
CA HIS A 155 -5.01 -9.53 0.99
C HIS A 155 -4.29 -9.04 2.25
N HIS A 156 -3.90 -9.97 3.12
CA HIS A 156 -3.14 -9.61 4.30
C HIS A 156 -1.74 -9.13 3.89
N GLY A 157 -1.38 -7.88 4.21
CA GLY A 157 -0.04 -7.31 4.02
C GLY A 157 1.02 -7.90 4.97
N ASN A 158 1.26 -9.20 4.82
CA ASN A 158 2.14 -10.00 5.67
C ASN A 158 3.58 -9.47 5.73
N GLY A 159 4.09 -8.89 4.65
CA GLY A 159 5.43 -8.30 4.62
C GLY A 159 5.50 -7.08 5.53
N THR A 160 4.51 -6.18 5.44
CA THR A 160 4.40 -5.01 6.31
C THR A 160 4.26 -5.42 7.78
N GLN A 161 3.43 -6.43 8.05
CA GLN A 161 3.32 -7.01 9.39
C GLN A 161 4.68 -7.51 9.90
N GLU A 162 5.39 -8.35 9.13
CA GLU A 162 6.69 -8.92 9.53
C GLU A 162 7.75 -7.83 9.81
N ILE A 163 7.78 -6.78 8.99
CA ILE A 163 8.75 -5.69 9.12
C ILE A 163 8.57 -4.94 10.44
N PHE A 164 7.33 -4.67 10.86
CA PHE A 164 7.02 -3.89 12.05
C PHE A 164 6.57 -4.71 13.26
N TYR A 165 6.53 -6.05 13.17
CA TYR A 165 5.91 -6.91 14.19
C TYR A 165 6.44 -6.73 15.63
N ALA A 166 7.69 -6.28 15.76
CA ALA A 166 8.35 -6.04 17.04
C ALA A 166 8.44 -4.55 17.44
N ARG A 167 7.77 -3.66 16.70
CA ARG A 167 7.92 -2.20 16.79
C ARG A 167 6.63 -1.52 17.27
N LYS A 168 6.79 -0.47 18.08
CA LYS A 168 5.69 0.34 18.65
C LYS A 168 5.57 1.74 18.03
N ASP A 169 6.59 2.17 17.30
CA ASP A 169 6.62 3.42 16.54
C ASP A 169 5.87 3.32 15.20
N VAL A 170 5.38 2.12 14.86
CA VAL A 170 4.39 1.87 13.81
C VAL A 170 3.26 1.04 14.37
N TYR A 171 2.02 1.50 14.25
CA TYR A 171 0.83 0.69 14.51
C TYR A 171 0.28 0.21 13.16
N TYR A 172 0.30 -1.10 12.92
CA TYR A 172 -0.21 -1.72 11.70
C TYR A 172 -1.64 -2.24 11.88
N ILE A 173 -2.53 -1.90 10.96
CA ILE A 173 -3.90 -2.42 10.92
C ILE A 173 -4.16 -2.96 9.51
N SER A 174 -4.67 -4.18 9.41
CA SER A 174 -5.05 -4.78 8.12
C SER A 174 -6.50 -5.27 8.17
N LEU A 175 -7.30 -4.87 7.17
CA LEU A 175 -8.63 -5.42 6.91
C LEU A 175 -8.54 -6.25 5.64
N HIS A 176 -8.64 -7.56 5.76
CA HIS A 176 -8.41 -8.47 4.63
C HIS A 176 -9.40 -9.63 4.64
N GLN A 177 -9.67 -10.20 3.47
CA GLN A 177 -10.44 -11.43 3.37
C GLN A 177 -9.67 -12.58 4.03
N TYR A 178 -10.36 -13.39 4.82
CA TYR A 178 -9.80 -14.61 5.40
C TYR A 178 -10.79 -15.78 5.34
N PRO A 179 -10.37 -16.97 4.87
CA PRO A 179 -9.06 -17.26 4.28
C PRO A 179 -8.88 -16.63 2.89
N ALA A 180 -7.68 -16.12 2.61
CA ALA A 180 -7.23 -15.63 1.31
C ALA A 180 -5.69 -15.66 1.27
N TYR A 181 -5.06 -15.17 0.20
CA TYR A 181 -3.60 -15.07 0.14
C TYR A 181 -3.05 -14.19 1.28
N PRO A 182 -1.93 -14.59 1.95
CA PRO A 182 -1.15 -15.83 1.77
C PRO A 182 -1.52 -16.94 2.78
N GLY A 183 -2.67 -16.85 3.45
CA GLY A 183 -3.10 -17.76 4.50
C GLY A 183 -2.67 -17.35 5.92
N THR A 184 -2.20 -16.12 6.09
CA THR A 184 -1.81 -15.51 7.38
C THR A 184 -2.77 -14.38 7.75
N GLY A 185 -2.50 -13.63 8.83
CA GLY A 185 -3.36 -12.50 9.23
C GLY A 185 -4.42 -12.88 10.27
N ASN A 186 -4.13 -13.88 11.11
CA ASN A 186 -5.07 -14.23 12.18
C ASN A 186 -5.23 -13.09 13.18
N ALA A 187 -6.42 -12.96 13.76
CA ALA A 187 -6.72 -11.91 14.75
C ALA A 187 -5.83 -11.99 16.01
N ASP A 188 -5.27 -13.16 16.32
CA ASP A 188 -4.39 -13.38 17.48
C ASP A 188 -2.92 -12.97 17.21
N GLU A 189 -2.57 -12.66 15.97
CA GLU A 189 -1.26 -12.13 15.57
C GLU A 189 -1.17 -10.64 15.92
N THR A 190 -0.82 -10.33 17.17
CA THR A 190 -0.87 -8.95 17.70
C THR A 190 0.50 -8.32 17.94
N GLY A 191 1.55 -8.80 17.29
CA GLY A 191 2.92 -8.31 17.49
C GLY A 191 3.64 -8.99 18.66
N VAL A 192 4.93 -8.66 18.83
CA VAL A 192 5.84 -9.26 19.81
C VAL A 192 6.75 -8.22 20.44
N GLY A 193 7.35 -8.55 21.59
CA GLY A 193 8.31 -7.67 22.26
C GLY A 193 7.72 -6.28 22.52
N GLU A 194 8.45 -5.23 22.11
CA GLU A 194 7.97 -3.85 22.24
C GLU A 194 6.76 -3.55 21.34
N GLY A 195 6.60 -4.25 20.22
CA GLY A 195 5.47 -4.12 19.29
C GLY A 195 4.22 -4.91 19.68
N LYS A 196 4.19 -5.54 20.86
CA LYS A 196 2.99 -6.24 21.33
C LYS A 196 1.82 -5.26 21.43
N ASN A 197 0.69 -5.63 20.81
CA ASN A 197 -0.53 -4.85 20.63
C ASN A 197 -0.43 -3.64 19.67
N TYR A 198 0.60 -3.60 18.81
CA TYR A 198 0.75 -2.61 17.72
C TYR A 198 0.52 -3.23 16.32
N THR A 199 -0.05 -4.44 16.29
CA THR A 199 -0.55 -5.09 15.08
C THR A 199 -1.98 -5.51 15.33
N LEU A 200 -2.89 -5.14 14.42
CA LEU A 200 -4.30 -5.49 14.48
C LEU A 200 -4.76 -6.03 13.14
N ASN A 201 -4.93 -7.35 13.08
CA ASN A 201 -5.57 -8.01 11.95
C ASN A 201 -7.08 -8.08 12.16
N ILE A 202 -7.81 -7.73 11.10
CA ILE A 202 -9.26 -7.76 11.05
C ILE A 202 -9.66 -8.67 9.90
N PRO A 203 -9.65 -10.00 10.12
CA PRO A 203 -10.10 -10.94 9.10
C PRO A 203 -11.58 -10.72 8.81
N LEU A 204 -11.89 -10.58 7.52
CA LEU A 204 -13.22 -10.38 6.98
C LEU A 204 -13.67 -11.65 6.26
N HIS A 205 -14.95 -11.97 6.36
CA HIS A 205 -15.50 -13.08 5.60
C HIS A 205 -15.61 -12.70 4.12
N PRO A 206 -15.47 -13.67 3.19
CA PRO A 206 -15.93 -13.48 1.82
C PRO A 206 -17.34 -12.88 1.80
N HIS A 207 -17.61 -12.07 0.79
CA HIS A 207 -18.87 -11.39 0.54
C HIS A 207 -19.22 -10.26 1.50
N THR A 208 -18.28 -9.83 2.35
CA THR A 208 -18.42 -8.63 3.18
C THR A 208 -18.82 -7.44 2.32
N THR A 209 -19.92 -6.79 2.71
CA THR A 209 -20.52 -5.64 2.04
C THR A 209 -19.93 -4.30 2.50
N ASP A 210 -20.28 -3.22 1.80
CA ASP A 210 -19.87 -1.85 2.15
C ASP A 210 -20.12 -1.51 3.64
N ASP A 211 -21.32 -1.80 4.14
CA ASP A 211 -21.70 -1.39 5.48
C ASP A 211 -21.00 -2.24 6.54
N GLU A 212 -20.85 -3.55 6.31
CA GLU A 212 -20.07 -4.43 7.18
C GLU A 212 -18.60 -4.04 7.24
N TYR A 213 -18.00 -3.69 6.09
CA TYR A 213 -16.63 -3.20 6.02
C TYR A 213 -16.46 -1.91 6.82
N ILE A 214 -17.38 -0.95 6.66
CA ILE A 214 -17.36 0.31 7.42
C ILE A 214 -17.51 0.06 8.92
N GLU A 215 -18.41 -0.84 9.34
CA GLU A 215 -18.54 -1.21 10.76
C GLU A 215 -17.22 -1.74 11.32
N LYS A 216 -16.51 -2.59 10.57
CA LYS A 216 -15.19 -3.11 10.96
C LYS A 216 -14.12 -2.01 10.97
N LEU A 217 -14.11 -1.14 9.97
CA LEU A 217 -13.18 -0.01 9.86
C LEU A 217 -13.32 1.00 11.00
N LYS A 218 -14.43 1.02 11.76
CA LYS A 218 -14.57 1.92 12.92
C LYS A 218 -13.49 1.73 13.98
N ILE A 219 -12.89 0.55 14.08
CA ILE A 219 -11.77 0.32 15.02
C ILE A 219 -10.53 1.15 14.64
N PHE A 220 -10.28 1.39 13.35
CA PHE A 220 -9.17 2.23 12.88
C PHE A 220 -9.25 3.64 13.47
N ARG A 221 -10.45 4.25 13.50
CA ARG A 221 -10.62 5.59 14.10
C ARG A 221 -10.33 5.59 15.60
N LYS A 222 -10.75 4.55 16.31
CA LYS A 222 -10.46 4.41 17.75
C LYS A 222 -8.96 4.32 17.99
N VAL A 223 -8.27 3.45 17.23
CA VAL A 223 -6.81 3.31 17.29
C VAL A 223 -6.13 4.62 16.93
N ALA A 224 -6.56 5.33 15.89
CA ALA A 224 -5.95 6.61 15.50
C ALA A 224 -6.01 7.66 16.62
N ILE A 225 -7.16 7.77 17.30
CA ILE A 225 -7.34 8.71 18.41
C ILE A 225 -6.45 8.32 19.61
N GLU A 226 -6.42 7.03 19.97
CA GLU A 226 -5.66 6.54 21.12
C GLU A 226 -4.15 6.55 20.88
N TYR A 227 -3.72 6.03 19.74
CA TYR A 227 -2.31 5.97 19.34
C TYR A 227 -1.75 7.36 19.05
N ASN A 228 -2.60 8.30 18.60
CA ASN A 228 -2.25 9.68 18.27
C ASN A 228 -1.00 9.75 17.35
N PRO A 229 -1.08 9.23 16.11
CA PRO A 229 0.05 9.20 15.19
C PRO A 229 0.43 10.60 14.72
N ASP A 230 1.61 10.75 14.13
CA ASP A 230 2.03 12.00 13.47
C ASP A 230 1.60 12.02 11.99
N VAL A 231 1.41 10.84 11.38
CA VAL A 231 0.97 10.66 9.99
C VAL A 231 0.24 9.33 9.83
N ILE A 232 -0.69 9.27 8.87
CA ILE A 232 -1.34 8.03 8.44
C ILE A 232 -0.81 7.63 7.06
N LEU A 233 -0.36 6.39 6.92
CA LEU A 233 -0.01 5.80 5.63
C LEU A 233 -1.02 4.70 5.31
N VAL A 234 -1.47 4.64 4.05
CA VAL A 234 -2.50 3.69 3.61
C VAL A 234 -1.98 2.83 2.48
N SER A 235 -1.86 1.52 2.71
CA SER A 235 -1.74 0.52 1.64
C SER A 235 -3.10 0.43 0.94
N ALA A 236 -3.19 1.04 -0.24
CA ALA A 236 -4.43 1.32 -0.94
C ALA A 236 -4.64 0.31 -2.07
N GLY A 237 -5.14 -0.88 -1.71
CA GLY A 237 -5.67 -1.86 -2.65
C GLY A 237 -7.14 -1.62 -2.98
N TYR A 238 -7.55 -2.05 -4.17
CA TYR A 238 -8.93 -1.96 -4.66
C TYR A 238 -9.47 -3.31 -5.14
N ASP A 239 -8.83 -4.40 -4.73
CA ASP A 239 -9.24 -5.78 -4.98
C ASP A 239 -10.30 -6.28 -4.00
N THR A 240 -10.78 -5.45 -3.08
CA THR A 240 -12.03 -5.72 -2.34
C THR A 240 -13.29 -5.46 -3.20
N TYR A 241 -13.12 -4.99 -4.44
CA TYR A 241 -14.22 -4.69 -5.36
C TYR A 241 -15.05 -5.93 -5.70
N ILE A 242 -16.37 -5.78 -5.80
CA ILE A 242 -17.34 -6.86 -6.02
C ILE A 242 -17.05 -7.76 -7.24
N ASP A 243 -16.45 -7.21 -8.30
CA ASP A 243 -16.10 -7.98 -9.50
C ASP A 243 -14.57 -8.15 -9.65
N ASP A 244 -13.80 -8.04 -8.57
CA ASP A 244 -12.36 -8.33 -8.62
C ASP A 244 -12.12 -9.84 -8.85
N PRO A 245 -11.27 -10.22 -9.81
CA PRO A 245 -11.07 -11.63 -10.15
C PRO A 245 -10.27 -12.42 -9.11
N LEU A 246 -9.58 -11.77 -8.18
CA LEU A 246 -8.67 -12.46 -7.24
C LEU A 246 -9.28 -12.67 -5.85
N THR A 247 -10.43 -12.08 -5.56
CA THR A 247 -11.02 -12.08 -4.22
C THR A 247 -12.53 -12.35 -4.30
N SER A 248 -13.23 -12.28 -3.17
CA SER A 248 -14.67 -12.56 -3.10
C SER A 248 -15.41 -11.56 -2.22
N MET A 249 -14.89 -10.35 -2.08
CA MET A 249 -15.53 -9.26 -1.32
C MET A 249 -16.64 -8.60 -2.13
N ASN A 250 -17.55 -7.86 -1.48
CA ASN A 250 -18.67 -7.18 -2.14
C ASN A 250 -18.60 -5.65 -1.99
N ILE A 251 -17.38 -5.07 -2.01
CA ILE A 251 -17.24 -3.61 -1.90
C ILE A 251 -17.60 -2.97 -3.23
N THR A 252 -18.49 -1.98 -3.19
CA THR A 252 -18.91 -1.24 -4.37
C THR A 252 -18.02 0.00 -4.59
N ILE A 253 -18.18 0.64 -5.75
CA ILE A 253 -17.53 1.93 -6.01
C ILE A 253 -17.95 3.01 -5.01
N ASP A 254 -19.20 2.99 -4.54
CA ASP A 254 -19.65 3.88 -3.48
C ASP A 254 -19.07 3.47 -2.11
N GLY A 255 -18.85 2.17 -1.89
CA GLY A 255 -18.09 1.62 -0.77
C GLY A 255 -16.69 2.21 -0.65
N PHE A 256 -15.92 2.24 -1.74
CA PHE A 256 -14.60 2.91 -1.74
C PHE A 256 -14.69 4.39 -1.37
N GLY A 257 -15.74 5.09 -1.82
CA GLY A 257 -16.03 6.46 -1.40
C GLY A 257 -16.30 6.59 0.10
N LYS A 258 -17.12 5.69 0.67
CA LYS A 258 -17.38 5.64 2.12
C LYS A 258 -16.10 5.37 2.91
N ILE A 259 -15.27 4.42 2.47
CA ILE A 259 -14.00 4.04 3.10
C ILE A 259 -13.04 5.24 3.10
N SER A 260 -12.81 5.85 1.94
CA SER A 260 -11.92 7.02 1.84
C SER A 260 -12.41 8.20 2.67
N LYS A 261 -13.73 8.47 2.68
CA LYS A 261 -14.33 9.49 3.54
C LYS A 261 -14.01 9.22 5.01
N TYR A 262 -14.23 7.99 5.46
CA TYR A 262 -14.02 7.60 6.85
C TYR A 262 -12.56 7.77 7.27
N ILE A 263 -11.61 7.41 6.40
CA ILE A 263 -10.17 7.57 6.62
C ILE A 263 -9.81 9.06 6.73
N LYS A 264 -10.27 9.89 5.80
CA LYS A 264 -9.99 11.34 5.78
C LYS A 264 -10.60 12.09 6.95
N GLU A 265 -11.82 11.75 7.34
CA GLU A 265 -12.43 12.29 8.55
C GLU A 265 -11.62 11.93 9.79
N THR A 266 -11.12 10.69 9.87
CA THR A 266 -10.27 10.24 10.98
C THR A 266 -8.97 11.04 11.03
N ALA A 267 -8.28 11.21 9.90
CA ALA A 267 -7.06 12.02 9.84
C ALA A 267 -7.30 13.49 10.22
N LYS A 268 -8.44 14.06 9.81
CA LYS A 268 -8.87 15.40 10.22
C LYS A 268 -9.11 15.49 11.73
N MET A 269 -9.67 14.45 12.35
CA MET A 269 -9.89 14.41 13.81
C MET A 269 -8.59 14.34 14.60
N THR A 270 -7.55 13.74 14.04
CA THR A 270 -6.21 13.64 14.67
C THR A 270 -5.23 14.72 14.17
N ASP A 271 -5.67 15.64 13.29
CA ASP A 271 -4.86 16.70 12.69
C ASP A 271 -3.55 16.21 12.01
N VAL A 272 -3.67 15.14 11.22
CA VAL A 272 -2.54 14.53 10.47
C VAL A 272 -2.83 14.45 8.97
N GLY A 273 -1.77 14.31 8.19
CA GLY A 273 -1.86 14.03 6.76
C GLY A 273 -1.99 12.54 6.45
N ILE A 274 -2.38 12.23 5.21
CA ILE A 274 -2.52 10.86 4.71
C ILE A 274 -1.71 10.68 3.44
N ALA A 275 -0.90 9.62 3.35
CA ALA A 275 -0.36 9.13 2.09
C ALA A 275 -1.04 7.82 1.69
N PHE A 276 -1.76 7.82 0.58
CA PHE A 276 -2.21 6.58 -0.06
C PHE A 276 -1.10 6.06 -0.98
N ILE A 277 -0.76 4.79 -0.88
CA ILE A 277 0.24 4.12 -1.72
C ILE A 277 -0.48 2.95 -2.39
N LEU A 278 -0.52 2.96 -3.73
CA LEU A 278 -1.28 1.98 -4.50
C LEU A 278 -0.72 0.55 -4.31
N GLU A 279 -1.62 -0.39 -4.02
CA GLU A 279 -1.32 -1.84 -3.90
C GLU A 279 -2.06 -2.64 -5.00
N GLY A 280 -2.96 -3.57 -4.62
CA GLY A 280 -3.74 -4.44 -5.48
C GLY A 280 -4.98 -3.80 -6.11
N GLY A 281 -5.81 -4.63 -6.74
CA GLY A 281 -6.97 -4.25 -7.56
C GLY A 281 -6.77 -4.61 -9.02
N TYR A 282 -7.50 -5.61 -9.48
CA TYR A 282 -7.25 -6.32 -10.75
C TYR A 282 -8.45 -6.27 -11.69
N ASN A 283 -9.61 -5.83 -11.21
CA ASN A 283 -10.67 -5.31 -12.08
C ASN A 283 -10.37 -3.87 -12.49
N LEU A 284 -10.10 -3.61 -13.77
CA LEU A 284 -9.69 -2.27 -14.26
C LEU A 284 -10.73 -1.17 -13.98
N LYS A 285 -12.02 -1.50 -14.04
CA LYS A 285 -13.10 -0.55 -13.73
C LYS A 285 -13.15 -0.29 -12.23
N GLY A 286 -13.20 -1.35 -11.42
CA GLY A 286 -13.17 -1.31 -9.96
C GLY A 286 -12.02 -0.45 -9.43
N LEU A 287 -10.81 -0.74 -9.92
CA LEU A 287 -9.58 -0.04 -9.58
C LEU A 287 -9.64 1.45 -9.95
N SER A 288 -9.92 1.77 -11.22
CA SER A 288 -9.87 3.17 -11.68
C SER A 288 -10.96 4.03 -11.02
N GLU A 289 -12.19 3.53 -10.92
CA GLU A 289 -13.29 4.25 -10.26
C GLU A 289 -13.09 4.34 -8.75
N GLY A 290 -12.54 3.30 -8.11
CA GLY A 290 -12.17 3.31 -6.69
C GLY A 290 -11.10 4.35 -6.38
N VAL A 291 -10.01 4.39 -7.15
CA VAL A 291 -8.95 5.41 -7.02
C VAL A 291 -9.54 6.82 -7.20
N LEU A 292 -10.39 7.02 -8.21
CA LEU A 292 -11.05 8.30 -8.45
C LEU A 292 -11.92 8.72 -7.25
N LYS A 293 -12.68 7.80 -6.66
CA LYS A 293 -13.49 8.06 -5.44
C LYS A 293 -12.59 8.43 -4.27
N THR A 294 -11.47 7.73 -4.09
CA THR A 294 -10.47 8.08 -3.06
C THR A 294 -9.88 9.46 -3.28
N ILE A 295 -9.67 9.91 -4.51
CA ILE A 295 -9.13 11.26 -4.77
C ILE A 295 -10.19 12.35 -4.56
N LYS A 296 -11.43 12.11 -4.98
CA LYS A 296 -12.54 13.09 -4.95
C LYS A 296 -13.10 13.40 -3.57
N THR A 297 -13.08 12.42 -2.68
CA THR A 297 -13.71 12.51 -1.35
C THR A 297 -12.99 13.47 -0.41
#